data_AF-A0A957EBZ2-F1
#
_entry.id   AF-A0A957EBZ2-F1
#
_cell.length_a   1.000
_cell.length_b   1.000
_cell.length_c   1.000
_cell.angle_alpha   90.00
_cell.angle_beta   90.00
_cell.angle_gamma   90.00
#
_symmetry.space_group_name_H-M   'P 1'
#
loop_
_entity.id
_entity.type
_entity.pdbx_description
1 polymer ?
#
loop_
_entity_poly.entity_id
_entity_poly.type
_entity_poly.pdbx_seq_one_letter_code
_entity_poly.pdbx_strand_id
1 'polypeptide(L)'
;MASKKEFRVENEYDYNRSGPIRWILSHVLRYPWLPILVTAASIINNFAASYVQVFIGRAFDLISTPGWATTALLGVAFSVFGAVAAQSALGIARNYANEYIAQLIERNSRDELYISLLGKSQTFHGRQRIGDIMARATNDVRSLNIMFSPGVMLLV
;
A
#
# COMPACT_ATOMS: atom_id res chain seq x y z
N MET A 1 -2.61 27.30 -15.82
CA MET A 1 -1.50 28.10 -16.38
C MET A 1 -0.72 27.19 -17.31
N ALA A 2 -0.89 27.32 -18.62
CA ALA A 2 -0.30 26.40 -19.60
C ALA A 2 1.23 26.52 -19.57
N SER A 3 1.91 25.46 -19.12
CA SER A 3 3.37 25.38 -19.13
C SER A 3 3.83 25.33 -20.59
N LYS A 4 4.68 26.28 -21.01
CA LYS A 4 5.38 26.22 -22.30
C LYS A 4 6.35 25.02 -22.28
N LYS A 5 5.86 23.84 -22.67
CA LYS A 5 6.69 22.65 -22.90
C LYS A 5 6.77 22.40 -24.41
N GLU A 6 7.99 22.23 -24.91
CA GLU A 6 8.29 22.00 -26.33
C GLU A 6 7.89 20.57 -26.78
N PHE A 7 7.85 19.62 -25.83
CA PHE A 7 7.40 18.24 -26.06
C PHE A 7 6.22 17.93 -25.13
N ARG A 8 5.12 17.43 -25.70
CA ARG A 8 3.96 16.89 -24.97
C ARG A 8 3.95 15.38 -25.15
N VAL A 9 3.99 14.63 -24.05
CA VAL A 9 3.80 13.19 -24.07
C VAL A 9 2.30 12.92 -24.10
N GLU A 10 1.84 12.13 -25.08
CA GLU A 10 0.42 11.91 -25.37
C GLU A 10 -0.37 11.31 -24.20
N ASN A 11 0.31 10.59 -23.30
CA ASN A 11 -0.25 9.97 -22.10
C ASN A 11 0.28 10.56 -20.77
N GLU A 12 0.69 11.83 -20.75
CA GLU A 12 1.08 12.51 -19.49
C GLU A 12 -0.14 12.63 -18.56
N TYR A 13 -0.04 12.08 -17.34
CA TYR A 13 -1.04 12.28 -16.30
C TYR A 13 -0.66 13.50 -15.45
N ASP A 14 -1.58 14.44 -15.31
CA ASP A 14 -1.35 15.67 -14.54
C ASP A 14 -1.61 15.45 -13.04
N TYR A 15 -0.53 15.44 -12.25
CA TYR A 15 -0.59 15.37 -10.79
C TYR A 15 -0.66 16.75 -10.14
N ASN A 16 -1.22 16.79 -8.92
CA ASN A 16 -1.35 18.03 -8.17
C ASN A 16 -0.02 18.39 -7.48
N ARG A 17 0.75 19.31 -8.07
CA ARG A 17 2.04 19.78 -7.54
C ARG A 17 1.95 20.97 -6.58
N SER A 18 0.76 21.34 -6.10
CA SER A 18 0.59 22.53 -5.23
C SER A 18 1.19 22.37 -3.83
N GLY A 19 1.51 21.15 -3.41
CA GLY A 19 2.25 20.86 -2.18
C GLY A 19 2.58 19.38 -2.05
N PRO A 20 3.50 18.99 -1.14
CA PRO A 20 3.99 17.61 -1.05
C PRO A 20 2.89 16.59 -0.74
N ILE A 21 2.02 16.88 0.24
CA ILE A 21 0.92 15.98 0.63
C ILE A 21 -0.08 15.83 -0.52
N ARG A 22 -0.48 16.93 -1.16
CA ARG A 22 -1.42 16.91 -2.29
C ARG A 22 -0.84 16.15 -3.49
N TRP A 23 0.47 16.24 -3.68
CA TRP A 23 1.18 15.49 -4.72
C TRP A 23 1.16 13.99 -4.46
N ILE A 24 1.47 13.55 -3.23
CA ILE A 24 1.36 12.14 -2.82
C ILE A 24 -0.08 11.64 -2.95
N LEU A 25 -1.05 12.40 -2.45
CA LEU A 25 -2.47 12.04 -2.55
C LEU A 25 -2.92 11.92 -4.00
N SER A 26 -2.47 12.79 -4.90
CA SER A 26 -2.83 12.69 -6.32
C SER A 26 -2.27 11.43 -7.00
N HIS A 27 -1.14 10.90 -6.52
CA HIS A 27 -0.59 9.63 -6.98
C HIS A 27 -1.41 8.43 -6.47
N VAL A 28 -1.77 8.44 -5.19
CA VAL A 28 -2.56 7.36 -4.57
C VAL A 28 -3.99 7.34 -5.13
N LEU A 29 -4.63 8.51 -5.23
CA LEU A 29 -6.01 8.66 -5.71
C LEU A 29 -6.14 8.46 -7.23
N ARG A 30 -5.04 8.32 -7.97
CA ARG A 30 -5.08 7.82 -9.35
C ARG A 30 -5.64 6.39 -9.41
N TYR A 31 -5.46 5.60 -8.35
CA TYR A 31 -5.94 4.22 -8.24
C TYR A 31 -6.71 4.04 -6.92
N PRO A 32 -7.89 4.67 -6.75
CA PRO A 32 -8.56 4.80 -5.45
C PRO A 32 -9.06 3.45 -4.90
N TRP A 33 -9.24 2.44 -5.74
CA TRP A 33 -9.63 1.11 -5.31
C TRP A 33 -8.54 0.40 -4.48
N LEU A 34 -7.26 0.73 -4.67
CA LEU A 34 -6.14 0.16 -3.92
C LEU A 34 -6.14 0.57 -2.44
N PRO A 35 -6.14 1.87 -2.07
CA PRO A 35 -6.21 2.27 -0.67
C PRO A 35 -7.52 1.80 -0.01
N ILE A 36 -8.64 1.80 -0.74
CA ILE A 36 -9.90 1.24 -0.25
C ILE A 36 -9.74 -0.25 0.09
N LEU A 37 -9.14 -1.03 -0.81
CA LEU A 37 -8.87 -2.46 -0.60
C LEU A 37 -7.95 -2.67 0.60
N VAL A 38 -6.85 -1.91 0.72
CA VAL A 38 -5.93 -2.00 1.86
C VAL A 38 -6.65 -1.71 3.17
N THR A 39 -7.40 -0.62 3.26
CA THR A 39 -8.14 -0.25 4.48
C THR A 39 -9.23 -1.25 4.82
N ALA A 40 -10.06 -1.66 3.84
CA ALA A 40 -11.11 -2.64 4.08
C ALA A 40 -10.55 -4.01 4.50
N ALA A 41 -9.50 -4.48 3.82
CA ALA A 41 -8.84 -5.73 4.17
C ALA A 41 -8.16 -5.65 5.55
N SER A 42 -7.54 -4.53 5.92
CA SER A 42 -7.01 -4.30 7.28
C SER A 42 -8.08 -4.41 8.34
N ILE A 43 -9.23 -3.76 8.15
CA ILE A 43 -10.32 -3.78 9.11
C ILE A 43 -10.80 -5.22 9.33
N ILE A 44 -11.11 -5.94 8.24
CA ILE A 44 -11.60 -7.32 8.33
C ILE A 44 -10.53 -8.25 8.91
N ASN A 45 -9.27 -8.08 8.52
CA ASN A 45 -8.16 -8.88 9.06
C ASN A 45 -8.00 -8.69 10.58
N ASN A 46 -8.04 -7.44 11.06
CA ASN A 46 -7.96 -7.13 12.50
C ASN A 46 -9.18 -7.69 13.25
N PHE A 47 -10.40 -7.56 12.71
CA PHE A 47 -11.59 -8.17 13.31
C PHE A 47 -11.48 -9.69 13.40
N ALA A 48 -11.03 -10.36 12.33
CA ALA A 48 -10.81 -11.81 12.34
C ALA A 48 -9.76 -12.22 13.37
N ALA A 49 -8.66 -11.46 13.47
CA ALA A 49 -7.62 -11.65 14.49
C ALA A 49 -8.18 -11.59 15.91
N SER A 50 -8.99 -10.58 16.20
CA SER A 50 -9.60 -10.41 17.52
C SER A 50 -10.59 -11.52 17.83
N TYR A 51 -11.34 -12.00 16.84
CA TYR A 51 -12.35 -13.05 17.03
C TYR A 51 -11.75 -14.42 17.36
N VAL A 52 -10.49 -14.68 17.00
CA VAL A 52 -9.76 -15.88 17.43
C VAL A 52 -9.75 -16.01 18.95
N GLN A 53 -9.57 -14.90 19.69
CA GLN A 53 -9.58 -14.92 21.15
C GLN A 53 -10.95 -15.30 21.72
N VAL A 54 -12.04 -14.90 21.06
CA VAL A 54 -13.40 -15.29 21.45
C VAL A 54 -13.60 -16.80 21.28
N PHE A 55 -13.11 -17.38 20.19
CA PHE A 55 -13.18 -18.83 19.99
C PHE A 55 -12.33 -19.60 21.01
N ILE A 56 -11.15 -19.08 21.36
CA ILE A 56 -10.31 -19.65 22.40
C ILE A 56 -11.05 -19.64 23.75
N GLY A 57 -11.69 -18.53 24.12
CA GLY A 57 -12.52 -18.44 25.32
C GLY A 57 -13.65 -19.48 25.33
N ARG A 58 -14.39 -19.60 24.23
CA ARG A 58 -15.45 -20.61 24.07
C ARG A 58 -14.94 -22.05 24.19
N ALA A 59 -13.70 -22.31 23.74
CA ALA A 59 -13.08 -23.61 23.90
C ALA A 59 -12.85 -23.93 25.39
N PHE A 60 -12.36 -22.97 26.17
CA PHE A 60 -12.18 -23.12 27.62
C PHE A 60 -13.49 -23.31 28.37
N ASP A 61 -14.54 -22.55 28.00
CA ASP A 61 -15.87 -22.71 28.59
C ASP A 61 -16.46 -24.11 28.30
N LEU A 62 -16.29 -24.60 27.07
CA LEU A 62 -16.77 -25.92 26.65
C LEU A 62 -16.12 -27.05 27.45
N ILE A 63 -14.79 -27.06 27.58
CA ILE A 63 -14.08 -28.12 28.31
C ILE A 63 -14.33 -28.09 29.83
N SER A 64 -14.79 -26.95 30.34
CA SER A 64 -15.17 -26.79 31.76
C SER A 64 -16.56 -27.35 32.06
N THR A 65 -17.34 -27.70 31.04
CA THR A 65 -18.70 -28.25 31.20
C THR A 65 -18.64 -29.77 31.42
N PRO A 66 -19.31 -30.33 32.45
CA PRO A 66 -19.37 -31.77 32.65
C PRO A 66 -20.00 -32.51 31.44
N GLY A 67 -19.36 -33.59 30.99
CA GLY A 67 -19.89 -34.41 29.89
C GLY A 67 -19.76 -33.79 28.49
N TRP A 68 -18.86 -32.82 28.30
CA TRP A 68 -18.59 -32.24 26.99
C TRP A 68 -18.17 -33.29 25.94
N ALA A 69 -18.50 -33.03 24.68
CA ALA A 69 -18.22 -33.94 23.57
C ALA A 69 -17.04 -33.44 22.71
N THR A 70 -16.17 -34.36 22.27
CA THR A 70 -15.02 -34.05 21.39
C THR A 70 -15.43 -33.40 20.08
N THR A 71 -16.60 -33.74 19.54
CA THR A 71 -17.17 -33.14 18.33
C THR A 71 -17.44 -31.64 18.50
N ALA A 72 -17.88 -31.20 19.68
CA ALA A 72 -18.08 -29.78 19.97
C ALA A 72 -16.75 -29.01 20.00
N LEU A 73 -15.69 -29.62 20.55
CA LEU A 73 -14.35 -29.03 20.57
C LEU A 73 -13.77 -28.91 19.15
N LEU A 74 -13.95 -29.95 18.32
CA LEU A 74 -13.58 -29.90 16.90
C LEU A 74 -14.30 -28.78 16.16
N GLY A 75 -15.59 -28.53 16.45
CA GLY A 75 -16.33 -27.41 15.88
C GLY A 75 -15.70 -26.05 16.19
N VAL A 76 -15.25 -25.85 17.43
CA VAL A 76 -14.53 -24.61 17.82
C VAL A 76 -13.16 -24.54 17.12
N ALA A 77 -12.42 -25.64 17.05
CA ALA A 77 -11.13 -25.70 16.35
C ALA A 77 -11.25 -25.35 14.86
N PHE A 78 -12.27 -25.87 14.16
CA PHE A 78 -12.54 -25.50 12.76
C PHE A 78 -12.98 -24.05 12.61
N SER A 79 -13.66 -23.47 13.60
CA SER A 79 -14.02 -22.05 13.60
C SER A 79 -12.76 -21.17 13.72
N VAL A 80 -11.82 -21.53 14.59
CA VAL A 80 -10.51 -20.86 14.69
C VAL A 80 -9.74 -21.00 13.38
N PHE A 81 -9.65 -22.21 12.84
CA PHE A 81 -8.96 -22.47 11.58
C PHE A 81 -9.56 -21.63 10.45
N GLY A 82 -10.89 -21.59 10.32
CA GLY A 82 -11.59 -20.78 9.32
C GLY A 82 -11.30 -19.29 9.47
N ALA A 83 -11.30 -18.76 10.69
CA ALA A 83 -10.97 -17.36 10.95
C ALA A 83 -9.52 -17.02 10.59
N VAL A 84 -8.55 -17.86 10.97
CA VAL A 84 -7.13 -17.66 10.65
C VAL A 84 -6.86 -17.83 9.15
N ALA A 85 -7.53 -18.77 8.48
CA ALA A 85 -7.42 -18.95 7.05
C ALA A 85 -7.96 -17.74 6.28
N ALA A 86 -9.14 -17.24 6.66
CA ALA A 86 -9.72 -16.02 6.09
C ALA A 86 -8.83 -14.80 6.35
N GLN A 87 -8.33 -14.65 7.59
CA GLN A 87 -7.37 -13.62 7.95
C GLN A 87 -6.13 -13.69 7.07
N SER A 88 -5.53 -14.86 6.88
CA SER A 88 -4.31 -15.04 6.10
C SER A 88 -4.52 -14.66 4.63
N ALA A 89 -5.62 -15.10 4.03
CA ALA A 89 -5.97 -14.74 2.66
C ALA A 89 -6.13 -13.22 2.48
N LEU A 90 -6.85 -12.56 3.40
CA LEU A 90 -7.02 -11.11 3.40
C LEU A 90 -5.71 -10.37 3.68
N GLY A 91 -4.85 -10.93 4.54
CA GLY A 91 -3.53 -10.37 4.86
C GLY A 91 -2.62 -10.35 3.64
N ILE A 92 -2.62 -11.41 2.84
CA ILE A 92 -1.88 -11.46 1.56
C ILE A 92 -2.41 -10.41 0.59
N ALA A 93 -3.74 -10.35 0.40
CA ALA A 93 -4.36 -9.38 -0.50
C ALA A 93 -4.03 -7.93 -0.08
N ARG A 94 -4.10 -7.64 1.22
CA ARG A 94 -3.73 -6.35 1.80
C ARG A 94 -2.27 -6.00 1.52
N ASN A 95 -1.34 -6.90 1.86
CA ASN A 95 0.10 -6.64 1.73
C ASN A 95 0.48 -6.46 0.26
N TYR A 96 -0.08 -7.28 -0.63
CA TYR A 96 0.12 -7.15 -2.06
C TYR A 96 -0.41 -5.82 -2.61
N ALA A 97 -1.62 -5.42 -2.21
CA ALA A 97 -2.19 -4.14 -2.61
C ALA A 97 -1.34 -2.95 -2.13
N ASN A 98 -0.83 -3.00 -0.89
CA ASN A 98 0.04 -1.95 -0.36
C ASN A 98 1.39 -1.88 -1.09
N GLU A 99 2.02 -3.02 -1.36
CA GLU A 99 3.25 -3.09 -2.17
C GLU A 99 3.00 -2.56 -3.58
N TYR A 100 1.85 -2.90 -4.17
CA TYR A 100 1.50 -2.40 -5.50
C TYR A 100 1.35 -0.88 -5.53
N ILE A 101 0.76 -0.25 -4.50
CA ILE A 101 0.74 1.22 -4.36
C ILE A 101 2.16 1.77 -4.29
N ALA A 102 3.05 1.17 -3.49
CA ALA A 102 4.42 1.61 -3.32
C ALA A 102 5.18 1.60 -4.67
N GLN A 103 5.06 0.51 -5.43
CA GLN A 103 5.66 0.36 -6.77
C GLN A 103 5.06 1.35 -7.78
N LEU A 104 3.74 1.60 -7.73
CA LEU A 104 3.09 2.58 -8.59
C LEU A 104 3.60 4.00 -8.31
N ILE A 105 3.76 4.37 -7.04
CA ILE A 105 4.31 5.67 -6.65
C ILE A 105 5.74 5.80 -7.14
N GLU A 106 6.57 4.77 -6.92
CA GLU A 106 7.95 4.77 -7.40
C GLU A 106 8.02 4.98 -8.93
N ARG A 107 7.30 4.15 -9.68
CA ARG A 107 7.27 4.20 -11.15
C ARG A 107 6.75 5.54 -11.65
N ASN A 108 5.58 5.97 -11.18
CA ASN A 108 4.93 7.18 -11.67
C ASN A 108 5.74 8.45 -11.33
N SER A 109 6.37 8.49 -10.15
CA SER A 109 7.24 9.62 -9.76
C SER A 109 8.49 9.68 -10.64
N ARG A 110 9.05 8.51 -10.98
CA ARG A 110 10.18 8.42 -11.91
C ARG A 110 9.80 8.88 -13.31
N ASP A 111 8.66 8.43 -13.81
CA ASP A 111 8.13 8.85 -15.13
C ASP A 111 7.90 10.37 -15.16
N GLU A 112 7.29 10.92 -14.12
CA GLU A 112 7.06 12.37 -13.98
C GLU A 112 8.38 13.17 -13.99
N LEU A 113 9.40 12.67 -13.28
CA LEU A 113 10.73 13.26 -13.27
C LEU A 113 11.37 13.22 -14.67
N TYR A 114 11.32 12.08 -15.36
CA TYR A 114 11.87 11.95 -16.72
C TYR A 114 11.20 12.90 -17.71
N ILE A 115 9.87 12.95 -17.74
CA ILE A 115 9.12 13.85 -18.61
C ILE A 115 9.48 15.31 -18.31
N SER A 116 9.62 15.67 -17.04
CA SER A 116 10.04 17.01 -16.62
C SER A 116 11.44 17.35 -17.13
N LEU A 117 12.40 16.42 -17.02
CA LEU A 117 13.79 16.60 -17.45
C LEU A 117 13.94 16.73 -18.97
N LEU A 118 13.18 15.96 -19.75
CA LEU A 118 13.18 16.06 -21.22
C LEU A 118 12.71 17.43 -21.70
N GLY A 119 11.82 18.09 -20.96
CA GLY A 119 11.37 19.45 -21.25
C GLY A 119 12.26 20.58 -20.75
N LYS A 120 13.40 20.30 -20.09
CA LYS A 120 14.34 21.34 -19.60
C LYS A 120 15.36 21.73 -20.65
N SER A 121 15.80 22.99 -20.60
CA SER A 121 16.83 23.52 -21.50
C SER A 121 18.20 22.91 -21.25
N GLN A 122 19.07 22.96 -22.27
CA GLN A 122 20.47 22.53 -22.14
C GLN A 122 21.24 23.31 -21.07
N THR A 123 20.89 24.58 -20.83
CA THR A 123 21.46 25.37 -19.72
C THR A 123 21.15 24.77 -18.35
N PHE A 124 19.94 24.22 -18.16
CA PHE A 124 19.61 23.52 -16.90
C PHE A 124 20.48 22.28 -16.75
N HIS A 125 20.56 21.44 -17.80
CA HIS A 125 21.35 20.21 -17.78
C HIS A 125 22.84 20.48 -17.57
N GLY A 126 23.40 21.54 -18.17
CA GLY A 126 24.80 21.93 -17.98
C GLY A 126 25.14 22.49 -16.58
N ARG A 127 24.13 22.86 -15.78
CA ARG A 127 24.32 23.34 -14.40
C ARG A 127 24.19 22.25 -13.34
N GLN A 128 23.62 21.10 -13.68
CA GLN A 128 23.38 20.01 -12.76
C GLN A 128 24.40 18.89 -12.99
N ARG A 129 24.87 18.24 -11.91
CA ARG A 129 25.67 17.03 -12.05
C ARG A 129 24.75 15.86 -12.39
N ILE A 130 25.14 15.05 -13.37
CA ILE A 130 24.36 13.86 -13.76
C ILE A 130 24.15 12.93 -12.56
N GLY A 131 25.16 12.78 -11.70
CA GLY A 131 25.06 11.99 -10.47
C GLY A 131 23.94 12.43 -9.53
N ASP A 132 23.72 13.74 -9.39
CA ASP A 132 22.67 14.27 -8.50
C ASP A 132 21.27 13.99 -9.08
N ILE A 133 21.11 14.09 -10.40
CA ILE A 133 19.85 13.73 -11.08
C ILE A 133 19.58 12.24 -10.94
N MET A 134 20.60 11.40 -11.16
CA MET A 134 20.47 9.94 -11.01
C MET A 134 20.13 9.56 -9.57
N ALA A 135 20.76 10.18 -8.57
CA ALA A 135 20.45 9.94 -7.16
C ALA A 135 18.99 10.27 -6.83
N ARG A 136 18.42 11.35 -7.38
CA ARG A 136 16.99 11.67 -7.20
C ARG A 136 16.09 10.65 -7.90
N ALA A 137 16.44 10.23 -9.10
CA ALA A 137 15.66 9.26 -9.89
C ALA A 137 15.68 7.84 -9.28
N THR A 138 16.69 7.51 -8.47
CA THR A 138 16.85 6.21 -7.82
C THR A 138 16.52 6.27 -6.33
N ASN A 139 17.28 7.04 -5.53
CA ASN A 139 17.22 7.01 -4.07
C ASN A 139 16.01 7.77 -3.53
N ASP A 140 15.74 9.00 -4.00
CA ASP A 140 14.60 9.78 -3.49
C ASP A 140 13.29 9.09 -3.89
N VAL A 141 13.20 8.65 -5.14
CA VAL A 141 12.05 7.88 -5.66
C VAL A 141 11.86 6.55 -4.91
N ARG A 142 12.94 5.82 -4.60
CA ARG A 142 12.86 4.63 -3.73
C ARG A 142 12.46 4.96 -2.30
N SER A 143 12.85 6.12 -1.78
CA SER A 143 12.45 6.56 -0.44
C SER A 143 10.93 6.78 -0.38
N LEU A 144 10.31 7.25 -1.45
CA LEU A 144 8.85 7.30 -1.57
C LEU A 144 8.21 5.92 -1.52
N ASN A 145 8.81 4.90 -2.15
CA ASN A 145 8.33 3.51 -2.04
C ASN A 145 8.33 3.05 -0.57
N ILE A 146 9.45 3.26 0.13
CA ILE A 146 9.64 2.84 1.53
C ILE A 146 8.60 3.49 2.48
N MET A 147 8.17 4.73 2.19
CA MET A 147 7.10 5.38 2.94
C MET A 147 5.78 4.61 2.89
N PHE A 148 5.51 3.88 1.82
CA PHE A 148 4.30 3.07 1.68
C PHE A 148 4.54 1.62 2.15
N SER A 149 5.65 1.01 1.73
CA SER A 149 6.01 -0.36 2.08
C SER A 149 7.41 -0.41 2.73
N PRO A 150 7.54 -0.60 4.06
CA PRO A 150 6.48 -0.93 5.02
C PRO A 150 5.81 0.28 5.70
N GLY A 151 6.16 1.54 5.39
CA GLY A 151 5.79 2.70 6.22
C GLY A 151 4.30 2.84 6.55
N VAL A 152 3.40 2.79 5.56
CA VAL A 152 1.94 2.83 5.79
C VAL A 152 1.45 1.58 6.49
N MET A 153 2.04 0.42 6.19
CA MET A 153 1.65 -0.86 6.80
C MET A 153 1.93 -0.91 8.32
N LEU A 154 2.85 -0.09 8.83
CA LEU A 154 3.10 0.03 10.27
C LEU A 154 2.02 0.84 11.01
N LEU A 155 1.22 1.62 10.28
CA LEU A 155 0.17 2.48 10.85
C LEU A 155 -1.22 1.81 10.86
N VAL A 156 -1.43 0.78 10.02
CA VAL A 156 -2.75 0.18 9.73
C VAL A 156 -2.80 -1.31 10.08
#